data_AF-A0AAV6I1F5-F1
#
_entry.id   AF-A0AAV6I1F5-F1
#
_cell.length_a   1.000
_cell.length_b   1.000
_cell.length_c   1.000
_cell.angle_alpha   90.00
_cell.angle_beta   90.00
_cell.angle_gamma   90.00
#
_symmetry.space_group_name_H-M   'P 1'
#
loop_
_entity.id
_entity.type
_entity.pdbx_description
1 polymer ?
#
loop_
_entity_poly.entity_id
_entity_poly.type
_entity_poly.pdbx_seq_one_letter_code
_entity_poly.pdbx_strand_id
1 'polypeptide(L)'
;MTQLLEKYSKEVEVLKEEVKDMLVLDDIGAETMVLIDALERLGVSYLFQKEIEELLENMFPKFEEYSHVFHDNLFMVSLHFRVFRQHGYDLSSDAFERFTDSNGEFKETISNDVMGMLSLYEATFLKTHGEDILDKAFCFTKTGLESFKPQYLSSNLAEQVTHALYQPLQRGIPRVEARHYISVYEKDASRNEKLLRLAKIDFNQVQMLHKEELCHISR
;
A
#
# COMPACT_ATOMS: atom_id res chain seq x y z
N MET A 1 19.88 -13.77 -24.08
CA MET A 1 19.18 -12.60 -23.48
C MET A 1 17.84 -12.38 -24.16
N THR A 2 17.81 -12.25 -25.49
CA THR A 2 16.59 -11.99 -26.29
C THR A 2 15.46 -13.02 -26.14
N GLN A 3 15.75 -14.33 -26.22
CA GLN A 3 14.71 -15.37 -26.07
C GLN A 3 14.09 -15.43 -24.66
N LEU A 4 14.86 -15.10 -23.61
CA LEU A 4 14.36 -15.07 -22.24
C LEU A 4 13.47 -13.85 -22.02
N LEU A 5 13.87 -12.68 -22.53
CA LEU A 5 13.08 -11.46 -22.52
C LEU A 5 11.75 -11.66 -23.26
N GLU A 6 11.76 -12.24 -24.46
CA GLU A 6 10.54 -12.56 -25.22
C GLU A 6 9.61 -13.50 -24.46
N LYS A 7 10.15 -14.52 -23.77
CA LYS A 7 9.37 -15.42 -22.93
C LYS A 7 8.73 -14.65 -21.77
N TYR A 8 9.49 -13.81 -21.07
CA TYR A 8 8.98 -13.00 -19.97
C TYR A 8 7.92 -12.00 -20.44
N SER A 9 8.10 -11.35 -21.59
CA SER A 9 7.12 -10.40 -22.11
C SER A 9 5.79 -11.08 -22.39
N LYS A 10 5.80 -12.27 -23.01
CA LYS A 10 4.57 -13.05 -23.24
C LYS A 10 3.89 -13.46 -21.93
N GLU A 11 4.67 -13.88 -20.93
CA GLU A 11 4.14 -14.28 -19.63
C GLU A 11 3.55 -13.08 -18.86
N VAL A 12 4.19 -11.90 -18.94
CA VAL A 12 3.67 -10.65 -18.36
C VAL A 12 2.36 -10.24 -18.99
N GLU A 13 2.22 -10.27 -20.32
CA GLU A 13 0.95 -9.92 -20.97
C GLU A 13 -0.20 -10.84 -20.51
N VAL A 14 0.05 -12.15 -20.38
CA VAL A 14 -0.96 -13.09 -19.88
C VAL A 14 -1.33 -12.77 -18.43
N LEU A 15 -0.33 -12.63 -17.54
CA LEU A 15 -0.58 -12.34 -16.12
C LEU A 15 -1.22 -10.97 -15.91
N LYS A 16 -0.90 -9.99 -16.77
CA LYS A 16 -1.50 -8.66 -16.75
C LYS A 16 -3.00 -8.74 -17.00
N GLU A 17 -3.44 -9.45 -18.03
CA GLU A 17 -4.88 -9.62 -18.28
C GLU A 17 -5.57 -10.37 -17.12
N GLU A 18 -4.93 -11.42 -16.58
CA GLU A 18 -5.50 -12.14 -15.44
C GLU A 18 -5.64 -11.28 -14.17
N VAL A 19 -4.66 -10.42 -13.89
CA VAL A 19 -4.71 -9.50 -12.73
C VAL A 19 -5.69 -8.36 -12.98
N LYS A 20 -5.79 -7.90 -14.23
CA LYS A 20 -6.79 -6.91 -14.64
C LYS A 20 -8.22 -7.41 -14.43
N ASP A 21 -8.49 -8.69 -14.70
CA ASP A 21 -9.79 -9.30 -14.41
C ASP A 21 -10.13 -9.36 -12.91
N MET A 22 -9.14 -9.18 -12.03
CA MET A 22 -9.35 -9.07 -10.57
C MET A 22 -9.62 -7.63 -10.11
N LEU A 23 -9.29 -6.63 -10.92
CA LEU A 23 -9.52 -5.20 -10.65
C LEU A 23 -10.97 -4.83 -10.98
N VAL A 24 -11.89 -5.36 -10.19
CA VAL A 24 -13.34 -5.13 -10.33
C VAL A 24 -13.86 -4.49 -9.05
N LEU A 25 -14.76 -3.50 -9.19
CA LEU A 25 -15.42 -2.88 -8.04
C LEU A 25 -16.25 -3.91 -7.26
N ASP A 26 -15.88 -4.13 -6.00
CA ASP A 26 -16.71 -4.75 -4.99
C ASP A 26 -17.69 -3.73 -4.35
N ASP A 27 -18.69 -4.21 -3.62
CA ASP A 27 -19.82 -3.41 -3.12
C ASP A 27 -19.40 -2.19 -2.28
N ILE A 28 -18.29 -2.32 -1.54
CA ILE A 28 -17.75 -1.26 -0.66
C ILE A 28 -16.29 -0.90 -0.97
N GLY A 29 -15.73 -1.39 -2.08
CA GLY A 29 -14.36 -1.03 -2.51
C GLY A 29 -13.22 -1.63 -1.67
N ALA A 30 -13.50 -2.53 -0.75
CA ALA A 30 -12.53 -3.00 0.24
C ALA A 30 -11.47 -3.91 -0.38
N GLU A 31 -11.91 -4.93 -1.11
CA GLU A 31 -11.00 -5.86 -1.80
C GLU A 31 -10.26 -5.13 -2.92
N THR A 32 -10.96 -4.21 -3.61
CA THR A 32 -10.39 -3.37 -4.66
C THR A 32 -9.21 -2.54 -4.11
N MET A 33 -9.38 -1.85 -2.99
CA MET A 33 -8.31 -1.04 -2.39
C MET A 33 -7.13 -1.86 -1.89
N VAL A 34 -7.37 -3.05 -1.34
CA VAL A 34 -6.29 -3.97 -0.95
C VAL A 34 -5.48 -4.43 -2.16
N LEU A 35 -6.16 -4.70 -3.29
CA LEU A 35 -5.48 -5.07 -4.53
C LEU A 35 -4.68 -3.91 -5.14
N ILE A 36 -5.24 -2.69 -5.16
CA ILE A 36 -4.53 -1.48 -5.61
C ILE A 36 -3.26 -1.27 -4.78
N ASP A 37 -3.36 -1.35 -3.45
CA ASP A 37 -2.19 -1.22 -2.57
C ASP A 37 -1.13 -2.29 -2.84
N ALA A 38 -1.55 -3.54 -3.03
CA ALA A 38 -0.63 -4.62 -3.36
C ALA A 38 0.09 -4.34 -4.68
N LEU A 39 -0.61 -3.87 -5.72
CA LEU A 39 -0.03 -3.50 -7.01
C LEU A 39 1.00 -2.38 -6.89
N GLU A 40 0.67 -1.33 -6.12
CA GLU A 40 1.57 -0.20 -5.86
C GLU A 40 2.82 -0.63 -5.11
N ARG A 41 2.64 -1.32 -3.99
CA ARG A 41 3.75 -1.76 -3.14
C ARG A 41 4.62 -2.82 -3.83
N LEU A 42 4.06 -3.62 -4.75
CA LEU A 42 4.83 -4.54 -5.60
C LEU A 42 5.52 -3.86 -6.79
N GLY A 43 5.25 -2.56 -7.01
CA GLY A 43 5.88 -1.77 -8.06
C GLY A 43 5.41 -2.11 -9.47
N VAL A 44 4.18 -2.61 -9.61
CA VAL A 44 3.56 -2.99 -10.90
C VAL A 44 2.29 -2.21 -11.22
N SER A 45 1.87 -1.27 -10.36
CA SER A 45 0.69 -0.41 -10.58
C SER A 45 0.74 0.36 -11.90
N TYR A 46 1.94 0.71 -12.38
CA TYR A 46 2.13 1.38 -13.66
C TYR A 46 1.62 0.58 -14.88
N LEU A 47 1.46 -0.74 -14.75
CA LEU A 47 0.86 -1.59 -15.78
C LEU A 47 -0.67 -1.45 -15.87
N PHE A 48 -1.30 -0.91 -14.82
CA PHE A 48 -2.75 -0.85 -14.61
C PHE A 48 -3.25 0.59 -14.36
N GLN A 49 -2.49 1.60 -14.76
CA GLN A 49 -2.77 3.00 -14.40
C GLN A 49 -4.19 3.43 -14.81
N LYS A 50 -4.64 3.01 -16.00
CA LYS A 50 -5.97 3.34 -16.49
C LYS A 50 -7.06 2.70 -15.62
N GLU A 51 -6.92 1.40 -15.35
CA GLU A 51 -7.87 0.64 -14.56
C GLU A 51 -7.96 1.17 -13.13
N ILE A 52 -6.82 1.46 -12.50
CA ILE A 52 -6.77 2.04 -11.14
C ILE A 52 -7.47 3.41 -11.11
N GLU A 53 -7.17 4.30 -12.06
CA GLU A 53 -7.77 5.63 -12.10
C GLU A 53 -9.30 5.54 -12.29
N GLU A 54 -9.78 4.72 -13.22
CA GLU A 54 -11.21 4.50 -13.44
C GLU A 54 -11.91 3.96 -12.17
N LEU A 55 -11.27 3.07 -11.41
CA LEU A 55 -11.82 2.57 -10.15
C LEU A 55 -11.88 3.67 -9.08
N LEU A 56 -10.78 4.42 -8.89
CA LEU A 56 -10.71 5.48 -7.89
C LEU A 56 -11.70 6.63 -8.19
N GLU A 57 -11.84 7.02 -9.46
CA GLU A 57 -12.81 8.03 -9.91
C GLU A 57 -14.25 7.63 -9.57
N ASN A 58 -14.57 6.33 -9.71
CA ASN A 58 -15.89 5.79 -9.37
C ASN A 58 -16.12 5.68 -7.86
N MET A 59 -15.06 5.43 -7.08
CA MET A 59 -15.13 5.18 -5.64
C MET A 59 -15.10 6.46 -4.81
N PHE A 60 -14.29 7.45 -5.18
CA PHE A 60 -14.05 8.63 -4.35
C PHE A 60 -15.34 9.42 -4.02
N PRO A 61 -16.26 9.71 -4.96
CA PRO A 61 -17.47 10.47 -4.68
C PRO A 61 -18.42 9.80 -3.68
N LYS A 62 -18.30 8.48 -3.48
CA LYS A 62 -19.16 7.67 -2.62
C LYS A 62 -18.49 7.31 -1.29
N PHE A 63 -17.24 7.76 -1.07
CA PHE A 63 -16.46 7.34 0.09
C PHE A 63 -17.17 7.60 1.41
N GLU A 64 -17.76 8.78 1.60
CA GLU A 64 -18.48 9.09 2.83
C GLU A 64 -19.61 8.08 3.08
N GLU A 65 -20.38 7.73 2.04
CA GLU A 65 -21.51 6.80 2.13
C GLU A 65 -21.10 5.39 2.57
N TYR A 66 -20.09 4.79 1.91
CA TYR A 66 -19.67 3.42 2.22
C TYR A 66 -18.66 3.33 3.38
N SER A 67 -17.93 4.40 3.69
CA SER A 67 -16.92 4.36 4.77
C SER A 67 -17.53 4.10 6.15
N HIS A 68 -18.84 4.32 6.32
CA HIS A 68 -19.55 3.95 7.53
C HIS A 68 -19.63 2.44 7.75
N VAL A 69 -19.58 1.64 6.67
CA VAL A 69 -19.55 0.17 6.73
C VAL A 69 -18.24 -0.34 7.32
N PHE A 70 -17.14 0.41 7.16
CA PHE A 70 -15.87 0.09 7.81
C PHE A 70 -15.93 0.24 9.33
N HIS A 71 -16.97 0.88 9.89
CA HIS A 71 -17.09 1.17 11.32
C HIS A 71 -15.80 1.78 11.88
N ASP A 72 -15.25 1.18 12.94
CA ASP A 72 -13.98 1.52 13.59
C ASP A 72 -12.80 0.66 13.07
N ASN A 73 -12.86 0.17 11.82
CA ASN A 73 -11.73 -0.52 11.19
C ASN A 73 -10.67 0.49 10.74
N LEU A 74 -9.67 0.69 11.59
CA LEU A 74 -8.58 1.64 11.36
C LEU A 74 -7.78 1.33 10.10
N PHE A 75 -7.52 0.05 9.83
CA PHE A 75 -6.79 -0.39 8.64
C PHE A 75 -7.50 0.08 7.36
N MET A 76 -8.81 -0.17 7.22
CA MET A 76 -9.55 0.15 6.00
C MET A 76 -9.63 1.66 5.74
N VAL A 77 -9.92 2.46 6.78
CA VAL A 77 -10.00 3.92 6.64
C VAL A 77 -8.62 4.50 6.29
N SER A 78 -7.57 4.05 6.96
CA SER A 78 -6.20 4.52 6.69
C SER A 78 -5.72 4.13 5.29
N LEU A 79 -6.07 2.92 4.83
CA LEU A 79 -5.75 2.43 3.49
C LEU A 79 -6.42 3.30 2.42
N HIS A 80 -7.73 3.52 2.52
CA HIS A 80 -8.47 4.36 1.56
C HIS A 80 -7.91 5.77 1.54
N PHE A 81 -7.70 6.37 2.72
CA PHE A 81 -7.10 7.70 2.84
C PHE A 81 -5.75 7.78 2.13
N ARG A 82 -4.89 6.80 2.37
CA ARG A 82 -3.56 6.76 1.78
C ARG A 82 -3.63 6.63 0.26
N VAL A 83 -4.38 5.66 -0.26
CA VAL A 83 -4.50 5.43 -1.72
C VAL A 83 -5.12 6.65 -2.40
N PHE A 84 -6.25 7.17 -1.92
CA PHE A 84 -6.88 8.34 -2.54
C PHE A 84 -5.92 9.53 -2.62
N ARG A 85 -5.21 9.86 -1.53
CA ARG A 85 -4.26 10.97 -1.55
C ARG A 85 -3.03 10.73 -2.41
N GLN A 86 -2.54 9.50 -2.51
CA GLN A 86 -1.45 9.16 -3.44
C GLN A 86 -1.83 9.46 -4.90
N HIS A 87 -3.10 9.29 -5.25
CA HIS A 87 -3.64 9.59 -6.58
C HIS A 87 -4.17 11.02 -6.73
N GLY A 88 -3.97 11.88 -5.72
CA GLY A 88 -4.30 13.30 -5.79
C GLY A 88 -5.75 13.65 -5.44
N TYR A 89 -6.52 12.71 -4.90
CA TYR A 89 -7.85 12.98 -4.37
C TYR A 89 -7.76 13.64 -2.99
N ASP A 90 -8.53 14.71 -2.78
CA ASP A 90 -8.55 15.48 -1.54
C ASP A 90 -9.48 14.85 -0.50
N LEU A 91 -9.08 13.70 0.03
CA LEU A 91 -9.83 13.07 1.13
C LEU A 91 -9.50 13.76 2.45
N SER A 92 -10.51 14.33 3.14
CA SER A 92 -10.30 15.03 4.41
C SER A 92 -9.70 14.15 5.50
N SER A 93 -8.77 14.70 6.29
CA SER A 93 -8.23 14.05 7.49
C SER A 93 -9.28 13.85 8.60
N ASP A 94 -10.42 14.53 8.51
CA ASP A 94 -11.53 14.39 9.47
C ASP A 94 -12.13 12.97 9.46
N ALA A 95 -11.85 12.19 8.41
CA ALA A 95 -12.15 10.77 8.37
C ALA A 95 -11.60 10.00 9.60
N PHE A 96 -10.55 10.52 10.24
CA PHE A 96 -9.94 9.93 11.43
C PHE A 96 -10.56 10.37 12.76
N GLU A 97 -11.47 11.36 12.79
CA GLU A 97 -12.11 11.85 14.04
C GLU A 97 -12.85 10.72 14.77
N ARG A 98 -13.40 9.75 14.03
CA ARG A 98 -14.06 8.55 14.60
C ARG A 98 -13.16 7.72 15.51
N PHE A 99 -11.84 7.81 15.34
CA PHE A 99 -10.84 7.13 16.17
C PHE A 99 -10.35 7.96 17.35
N THR A 100 -10.90 9.16 17.55
CA THR A 100 -10.53 10.08 18.63
C THR A 100 -11.59 10.15 19.73
N ASP A 101 -11.15 10.44 20.95
CA ASP A 101 -12.02 10.67 22.11
C ASP A 101 -12.58 12.11 22.13
N SER A 102 -13.35 12.46 23.16
CA SER A 102 -13.92 13.81 23.31
C SER A 102 -12.88 14.92 23.49
N ASN A 103 -11.62 14.58 23.79
CA ASN A 103 -10.51 15.52 23.90
C ASN A 103 -9.77 15.68 22.55
N GLY A 104 -10.18 14.94 21.52
CA GLY A 104 -9.50 14.89 20.22
C GLY A 104 -8.19 14.12 20.27
N GLU A 105 -8.02 13.18 21.20
CA GLU A 105 -6.87 12.28 21.30
C GLU A 105 -7.25 10.90 20.75
N PHE A 106 -6.32 10.20 20.11
CA PHE A 106 -6.59 8.86 19.59
C PHE A 106 -6.90 7.87 20.72
N LYS A 107 -7.98 7.09 20.55
CA LYS A 107 -8.47 6.16 21.58
C LYS A 107 -7.45 5.03 21.81
N GLU A 108 -7.08 4.77 23.05
CA GLU A 108 -6.21 3.62 23.39
C GLU A 108 -6.76 2.26 22.95
N THR A 109 -8.07 2.15 22.67
CA THR A 109 -8.66 0.92 22.15
C THR A 109 -8.13 0.52 20.77
N ILE A 110 -7.70 1.49 19.94
CA ILE A 110 -7.11 1.19 18.63
C ILE A 110 -5.63 0.76 18.75
N SER A 111 -5.00 0.93 19.92
CA SER A 111 -3.61 0.53 20.17
C SER A 111 -3.39 -0.99 20.04
N ASN A 112 -4.45 -1.81 20.04
CA ASN A 112 -4.33 -3.27 19.87
C ASN A 112 -4.31 -3.72 18.40
N ASP A 113 -4.73 -2.86 17.46
CA ASP A 113 -4.73 -3.16 16.02
C ASP A 113 -3.41 -2.72 15.39
N VAL A 114 -2.38 -3.56 15.51
CA VAL A 114 -1.03 -3.26 15.00
C VAL A 114 -1.03 -2.98 13.49
N MET A 115 -1.86 -3.69 12.72
CA MET A 115 -1.96 -3.51 11.28
C MET A 115 -2.66 -2.19 10.93
N GLY A 116 -3.74 -1.85 11.64
CA GLY A 116 -4.38 -0.54 11.53
C GLY A 116 -3.45 0.60 11.93
N MET A 117 -2.69 0.46 13.02
CA MET A 117 -1.71 1.45 13.46
C MET A 117 -0.60 1.65 12.42
N LEU A 118 -0.10 0.57 11.82
CA LEU A 118 0.89 0.65 10.75
C LEU A 118 0.31 1.37 9.51
N SER A 119 -0.92 1.05 9.10
CA SER A 119 -1.58 1.73 7.99
C SER A 119 -1.82 3.22 8.28
N LEU A 120 -2.23 3.57 9.50
CA LEU A 120 -2.40 4.97 9.91
C LEU A 120 -1.05 5.71 9.95
N TYR A 121 -0.01 5.07 10.48
CA TYR A 121 1.35 5.62 10.48
C TYR A 121 1.80 5.99 9.06
N GLU A 122 1.65 5.08 8.10
CA GLU A 122 2.00 5.33 6.70
C GLU A 122 1.12 6.43 6.07
N ALA A 123 -0.17 6.48 6.40
CA ALA A 123 -1.09 7.52 5.95
C ALA A 123 -0.67 8.93 6.42
N THR A 124 -0.07 9.06 7.60
CA THR A 124 0.37 10.37 8.12
C THR A 124 1.43 11.06 7.26
N PHE A 125 2.14 10.32 6.40
CA PHE A 125 3.12 10.89 5.49
C PHE A 125 2.51 11.60 4.27
N LEU A 126 1.18 11.51 4.09
CA LEU A 126 0.40 12.26 3.09
C LEU A 126 -0.27 13.51 3.69
N LYS A 127 0.18 13.93 4.87
CA LYS A 127 -0.27 15.13 5.54
C LYS A 127 0.07 16.40 4.72
N THR A 128 -0.89 17.31 4.69
CA THR A 128 -0.79 18.67 4.15
C THR A 128 -0.83 19.72 5.29
N HIS A 129 -0.69 21.01 4.96
CA HIS A 129 -0.62 22.04 5.99
C HIS A 129 -1.95 22.21 6.73
N GLY A 130 -1.91 22.17 8.07
CA GLY A 130 -3.07 22.47 8.93
C GLY A 130 -3.84 21.24 9.43
N GLU A 131 -3.34 20.04 9.16
CA GLU A 131 -3.98 18.79 9.55
C GLU A 131 -3.45 18.25 10.89
N ASP A 132 -3.80 18.94 11.98
CA ASP A 132 -3.33 18.62 13.33
C ASP A 132 -3.65 17.18 13.77
N ILE A 133 -4.77 16.63 13.29
CA ILE A 133 -5.15 15.23 13.56
C ILE A 133 -4.10 14.23 13.04
N LEU A 134 -3.45 14.51 11.91
CA LEU A 134 -2.40 13.65 11.36
C LEU A 134 -1.07 13.80 12.12
N ASP A 135 -0.80 14.96 12.71
CA ASP A 135 0.35 15.13 13.62
C ASP A 135 0.16 14.33 14.91
N LYS A 136 -1.05 14.35 15.47
CA LYS A 136 -1.42 13.50 16.61
C LYS A 136 -1.37 12.02 16.25
N ALA A 137 -1.90 11.65 15.08
CA ALA A 137 -1.87 10.28 14.57
C ALA A 137 -0.43 9.77 14.43
N PHE A 138 0.47 10.60 13.92
CA PHE A 138 1.88 10.25 13.78
C PHE A 138 2.52 9.98 15.13
N CYS A 139 2.34 10.88 16.11
CA CYS A 139 2.88 10.71 17.46
C CYS A 139 2.34 9.44 18.14
N PHE A 140 1.02 9.24 18.06
CA PHE A 140 0.33 8.08 18.64
C PHE A 140 0.82 6.76 18.02
N THR A 141 0.76 6.65 16.70
CA THR A 141 1.13 5.42 15.99
C THR A 141 2.61 5.11 16.13
N LYS A 142 3.50 6.11 16.00
CA LYS A 142 4.94 5.90 16.18
C LYS A 142 5.25 5.36 17.57
N THR A 143 4.71 5.97 18.62
CA THR A 143 4.94 5.54 20.00
C THR A 143 4.42 4.12 20.22
N GLY A 144 3.21 3.82 19.74
CA GLY A 144 2.65 2.48 19.86
C GLY A 144 3.46 1.42 19.10
N LEU A 145 3.82 1.69 17.84
CA LEU A 145 4.64 0.80 17.01
C LEU A 145 6.03 0.53 17.61
N GLU A 146 6.69 1.54 18.18
CA GLU A 146 7.98 1.39 18.88
C GLU A 146 7.85 0.57 20.18
N SER A 147 6.67 0.57 20.81
CA SER A 147 6.42 -0.17 22.06
C SER A 147 6.16 -1.67 21.85
N PHE A 148 5.79 -2.08 20.63
CA PHE A 148 5.50 -3.47 20.33
C PHE A 148 6.76 -4.34 20.37
N LYS A 149 6.67 -5.50 21.02
CA LYS A 149 7.73 -6.50 20.98
C LYS A 149 7.55 -7.40 19.75
N PRO A 150 8.54 -7.49 18.84
CA PRO A 150 8.44 -8.28 17.60
C PRO A 150 8.00 -9.74 17.81
N GLN A 151 8.35 -10.33 18.95
CA GLN A 151 8.01 -11.70 19.34
C GLN A 151 6.50 -11.99 19.48
N TYR A 152 5.66 -10.96 19.61
CA TYR A 152 4.20 -11.11 19.72
C TYR A 152 3.46 -10.87 18.40
N LEU A 153 4.20 -10.53 17.34
CA LEU A 153 3.66 -10.32 16.01
C LEU A 153 3.99 -11.53 15.14
N SER A 154 3.21 -11.71 14.07
CA SER A 154 3.64 -12.61 13.00
C SER A 154 4.97 -12.09 12.43
N SER A 155 5.85 -13.00 12.00
CA SER A 155 7.17 -12.61 11.46
C SER A 155 7.06 -11.61 10.30
N ASN A 156 5.98 -11.68 9.51
CA ASN A 156 5.71 -10.77 8.41
C ASN A 156 5.34 -9.36 8.92
N LEU A 157 4.40 -9.26 9.86
CA LEU A 157 3.98 -7.96 10.41
C LEU A 157 5.10 -7.28 11.20
N ALA A 158 5.90 -8.04 11.94
CA ALA A 158 7.08 -7.50 12.63
C ALA A 158 8.10 -6.89 11.67
N GLU A 159 8.34 -7.54 10.53
CA GLU A 159 9.23 -7.05 9.46
C GLU A 159 8.69 -5.75 8.86
N GLN A 160 7.38 -5.68 8.57
CA GLN A 160 6.75 -4.47 8.04
C GLN A 160 6.80 -3.29 9.02
N VAL A 161 6.51 -3.52 10.32
CA VAL A 161 6.61 -2.47 11.35
C VAL A 161 8.05 -1.96 11.48
N THR A 162 9.02 -2.86 11.53
CA THR A 162 10.45 -2.50 11.62
C THR A 162 10.88 -1.67 10.41
N HIS A 163 10.46 -2.08 9.21
CA HIS A 163 10.79 -1.37 7.98
C HIS A 163 10.17 0.02 7.93
N ALA A 164 8.87 0.17 8.25
CA ALA A 164 8.18 1.47 8.23
C ALA A 164 8.74 2.48 9.24
N LEU A 165 9.15 2.02 10.43
CA LEU A 165 9.80 2.89 11.43
C LEU A 165 11.19 3.36 10.99
N TYR A 166 11.91 2.56 10.19
CA TYR A 166 13.18 2.96 9.60
C TYR A 166 12.99 3.86 8.38
N GLN A 167 12.09 3.47 7.48
CA GLN A 167 11.84 4.11 6.20
C GLN A 167 10.34 3.99 5.84
N PRO A 168 9.55 5.06 6.05
CA PRO A 168 8.15 5.09 5.65
C PRO A 168 7.99 4.95 4.14
N LEU A 169 6.90 4.31 3.71
CA LEU A 169 6.59 4.01 2.31
C LEU A 169 6.73 5.26 1.42
N GLN A 170 6.13 6.39 1.84
CA GLN A 170 6.15 7.62 1.03
C GLN A 170 7.50 8.35 0.96
N ARG A 171 8.49 7.90 1.74
CA ARG A 171 9.84 8.45 1.69
C ARG A 171 10.82 7.47 1.06
N GLY A 172 10.40 6.25 0.75
CA GLY A 172 11.21 5.21 0.14
C GLY A 172 11.38 5.42 -1.36
N ILE A 173 12.48 4.90 -1.92
CA ILE A 173 12.66 4.87 -3.37
C ILE A 173 11.76 3.74 -3.91
N PRO A 174 10.78 4.02 -4.81
CA PRO A 174 9.75 3.05 -5.18
C PRO A 174 10.29 1.68 -5.58
N ARG A 175 11.41 1.65 -6.32
CA ARG A 175 12.00 0.39 -6.78
C ARG A 175 12.69 -0.41 -5.68
N VAL A 176 13.23 0.25 -4.66
CA VAL A 176 13.82 -0.39 -3.48
C VAL A 176 12.70 -0.94 -2.58
N GLU A 177 11.65 -0.14 -2.37
CA GLU A 177 10.46 -0.55 -1.63
C GLU A 177 9.79 -1.78 -2.27
N ALA A 178 9.60 -1.77 -3.59
CA ALA A 178 9.06 -2.92 -4.32
C ALA A 178 9.89 -4.18 -4.12
N ARG A 179 11.24 -4.07 -4.11
CA ARG A 179 12.12 -5.23 -3.90
C ARG A 179 11.95 -5.83 -2.51
N HIS A 180 11.82 -4.98 -1.49
CA HIS A 180 11.56 -5.39 -0.11
C HIS A 180 10.17 -6.03 0.00
N TYR A 181 9.14 -5.35 -0.50
CA TYR A 181 7.77 -5.79 -0.38
C TYR A 181 7.48 -7.10 -1.14
N ILE A 182 8.13 -7.37 -2.28
CA ILE A 182 8.03 -8.69 -2.93
C ILE A 182 8.40 -9.83 -1.96
N SER A 183 9.44 -9.64 -1.15
CA SER A 183 9.88 -10.65 -0.16
C SER A 183 8.96 -10.75 1.05
N VAL A 184 8.29 -9.65 1.42
CA VAL A 184 7.24 -9.64 2.45
C VAL A 184 5.98 -10.34 1.93
N TYR A 185 5.50 -9.97 0.75
CA TYR A 185 4.31 -10.52 0.11
C TYR A 185 4.43 -12.03 -0.16
N GLU A 186 5.62 -12.52 -0.52
CA GLU A 186 5.89 -13.95 -0.68
C GLU A 186 5.68 -14.77 0.60
N LYS A 187 5.88 -14.17 1.78
CA LYS A 187 5.67 -14.83 3.08
C LYS A 187 4.22 -14.77 3.54
N ASP A 188 3.37 -13.97 2.90
CA ASP A 188 1.97 -13.86 3.25
C ASP A 188 1.21 -15.14 2.83
N ALA A 189 0.39 -15.66 3.75
CA ALA A 189 -0.41 -16.86 3.51
C ALA A 189 -1.64 -16.59 2.63
N SER A 190 -2.09 -15.35 2.56
CA SER A 190 -3.23 -14.88 1.76
C SER A 190 -2.83 -14.32 0.39
N ARG A 191 -1.53 -14.35 0.06
CA ARG A 191 -1.00 -13.78 -1.17
C ARG A 191 -1.67 -14.34 -2.42
N ASN A 192 -1.79 -13.49 -3.43
CA ASN A 192 -2.19 -13.89 -4.76
C ASN A 192 -0.95 -14.34 -5.57
N GLU A 193 -0.90 -15.62 -5.92
CA GLU A 193 0.25 -16.21 -6.63
C GLU A 193 0.46 -15.62 -8.03
N LYS A 194 -0.61 -15.23 -8.72
CA LYS A 194 -0.52 -14.60 -10.06
C LYS A 194 0.10 -13.21 -9.94
N LEU A 195 -0.34 -12.43 -8.96
CA LEU A 195 0.22 -11.11 -8.67
C LEU A 195 1.69 -11.19 -8.23
N LEU A 196 2.05 -12.13 -7.35
CA LEU A 196 3.44 -12.36 -6.94
C LEU A 196 4.31 -12.74 -8.15
N ARG A 197 3.80 -13.62 -9.03
CA ARG A 197 4.50 -14.03 -10.24
C ARG A 197 4.72 -12.86 -11.19
N LEU A 198 3.70 -12.04 -11.43
CA LEU A 198 3.77 -10.82 -12.23
C LEU A 198 4.86 -9.89 -11.68
N ALA A 199 4.81 -9.56 -10.39
CA ALA A 199 5.77 -8.69 -9.73
C ALA A 199 7.21 -9.19 -9.86
N LYS A 200 7.45 -10.50 -9.71
CA LYS A 200 8.80 -11.08 -9.84
C LYS A 200 9.33 -11.01 -11.28
N ILE A 201 8.50 -11.28 -12.27
CA ILE A 201 8.93 -11.26 -13.68
C ILE A 201 9.19 -9.82 -14.12
N ASP A 202 8.24 -8.93 -13.88
CA ASP A 202 8.38 -7.50 -14.11
C ASP A 202 9.66 -6.96 -13.45
N PHE A 203 9.86 -7.35 -12.18
CA PHE A 203 11.01 -6.86 -11.43
C PHE A 203 12.33 -7.18 -12.15
N ASN A 204 12.44 -8.43 -12.61
CA ASN A 204 13.61 -8.92 -13.31
C ASN A 204 13.76 -8.33 -14.71
N GLN A 205 12.67 -8.10 -15.45
CA GLN A 205 12.72 -7.48 -16.77
C GLN A 205 13.29 -6.07 -16.71
N VAL A 206 12.72 -5.22 -15.86
CA VAL A 206 13.22 -3.84 -15.68
C VAL A 206 14.64 -3.84 -15.10
N GLN A 207 15.00 -4.80 -14.23
CA GLN A 207 16.39 -4.93 -13.77
C GLN A 207 17.36 -5.26 -14.92
N MET A 208 16.96 -6.08 -15.90
CA MET A 208 17.80 -6.35 -17.07
C MET A 208 18.01 -5.08 -17.90
N LEU A 209 16.97 -4.27 -18.12
CA LEU A 209 17.09 -2.98 -18.80
C LEU A 209 18.06 -2.04 -18.07
N HIS A 210 17.92 -1.89 -16.75
CA HIS A 210 18.84 -1.09 -15.95
C HIS A 210 20.31 -1.56 -16.07
N LYS A 211 20.55 -2.87 -16.18
CA LYS A 211 21.91 -3.42 -16.38
C LYS A 211 22.47 -3.07 -17.75
N GLU A 212 21.65 -3.13 -18.80
CA GLU A 212 22.02 -2.72 -20.15
C GLU A 212 22.35 -1.22 -20.18
N GLU A 213 21.49 -0.37 -19.63
CA GLU A 213 21.71 1.08 -19.49
C GLU A 213 23.01 1.39 -18.73
N LEU A 214 23.24 0.70 -17.61
CA LEU A 214 24.47 0.86 -16.84
C LEU A 214 25.72 0.48 -17.65
N CYS A 215 25.64 -0.55 -18.50
CA CYS A 215 26.74 -0.93 -19.40
C CYS A 215 27.03 0.14 -20.46
N HIS A 216 26.02 0.90 -20.87
CA HIS A 216 26.21 2.02 -21.79
C HIS A 216 26.81 3.25 -21.10
N ILE A 217 26.38 3.55 -19.87
CA ILE A 217 26.83 4.73 -19.11
C ILE A 217 28.25 4.53 -18.52
N SER A 218 28.63 3.29 -18.21
CA SER A 218 29.93 2.97 -17.60
C SER A 218 31.07 2.75 -18.61
N ARG A 219 30.82 2.99 -19.90
CA ARG A 219 31.82 2.91 -20.99
C ARG A 219 32.45 4.27 -21.25
#